data_AF-A0A3C0GDY2-F1
#
_entry.id   AF-A0A3C0GDY2-F1
#
_cell.length_a   1.000
_cell.length_b   1.000
_cell.length_c   1.000
_cell.angle_alpha   90.00
_cell.angle_beta   90.00
_cell.angle_gamma   90.00
#
_symmetry.space_group_name_H-M   'P 1'
#
loop_
_entity.id
_entity.type
_entity.pdbx_description
1 polymer ?
#
loop_
_entity_poly.entity_id
_entity_poly.type
_entity_poly.pdbx_seq_one_letter_code
_entity_poly.pdbx_strand_id
1 'polypeptide(L)' 'MKNTLLKDIGLAFFRIAVSAMMLTHGLPKFQKLISGDFQFADPFGIGATPSLFLAVIGEFVCPILII' A
#
# COMPACT_ATOMS: atom_id res chain seq x y z
N MET A 1 -35.88 8.12 -1.81
CA MET A 1 -34.45 8.35 -2.08
C MET A 1 -33.64 7.39 -1.21
N LYS A 2 -32.88 6.46 -1.82
CA LYS A 2 -32.06 5.49 -1.06
C LYS A 2 -30.96 6.26 -0.34
N ASN A 3 -30.87 6.10 0.98
CA ASN A 3 -29.96 6.79 1.89
C ASN A 3 -28.52 6.79 1.32
N THR A 4 -28.13 7.88 0.65
CA THR A 4 -26.90 7.95 -0.17
C THR A 4 -25.69 8.24 0.72
N LEU A 5 -25.88 9.08 1.74
CA LEU A 5 -24.84 9.41 2.73
C LEU A 5 -24.29 8.18 3.47
N LEU A 6 -25.14 7.24 3.89
CA LEU A 6 -24.66 6.01 4.54
C LEU A 6 -23.80 5.16 3.60
N LYS A 7 -24.10 5.17 2.29
CA LYS A 7 -23.30 4.45 1.30
C LYS A 7 -21.98 5.16 1.05
N ASP A 8 -21.99 6.49 0.95
CA ASP A 8 -20.78 7.28 0.71
C ASP A 8 -19.82 7.18 1.90
N ILE A 9 -20.36 7.27 3.13
CA ILE A 9 -19.59 7.06 4.37
C ILE A 9 -19.06 5.62 4.45
N GLY A 10 -19.89 4.63 4.12
CA GLY A 10 -19.46 3.23 4.09
C GLY A 10 -18.34 2.98 3.08
N LEU A 11 -18.42 3.61 1.90
CA LEU A 11 -17.40 3.50 0.86
C LEU A 11 -16.09 4.19 1.27
N ALA A 12 -16.18 5.39 1.86
CA ALA A 12 -15.02 6.12 2.38
C ALA A 12 -14.34 5.34 3.52
N PHE A 13 -15.12 4.82 4.47
CA PHE A 13 -14.61 3.99 5.55
C PHE A 13 -13.88 2.75 5.01
N PHE A 14 -14.47 2.05 4.03
CA PHE A 14 -13.84 0.88 3.43
C PHE A 14 -12.50 1.22 2.75
N ARG A 15 -12.45 2.30 1.97
CA ARG A 15 -11.21 2.75 1.31
C ARG A 15 -10.13 3.10 2.32
N ILE A 16 -10.47 3.88 3.35
CA ILE A 16 -9.52 4.30 4.38
C ILE A 16 -9.05 3.11 5.22
N ALA A 17 -9.96 2.23 5.66
CA ALA A 17 -9.60 1.09 6.50
C ALA A 17 -8.64 0.12 5.79
N VAL A 18 -8.93 -0.24 4.54
CA VAL A 18 -8.07 -1.13 3.75
C VAL A 18 -6.74 -0.45 3.44
N SER A 19 -6.75 0.82 3.03
CA SER A 19 -5.53 1.56 2.71
C SER A 19 -4.64 1.78 3.94
N ALA A 20 -5.23 2.07 5.10
CA ALA A 20 -4.51 2.18 6.36
C ALA A 20 -3.84 0.86 6.76
N MET A 21 -4.53 -0.29 6.61
CA MET A 21 -3.93 -1.59 6.85
C MET A 21 -2.75 -1.86 5.90
N MET A 22 -2.90 -1.57 4.60
CA MET A 22 -1.79 -1.73 3.64
C MET A 22 -0.60 -0.82 3.96
N LEU A 23 -0.85 0.43 4.39
CA LEU A 23 0.20 1.37 4.75
C LEU A 23 1.07 0.89 5.92
N THR A 24 0.53 0.07 6.84
CA THR A 24 1.34 -0.54 7.91
C THR A 24 2.41 -1.48 7.37
N HIS A 25 2.18 -2.10 6.20
CA HIS A 25 3.15 -2.94 5.50
C HIS A 25 3.99 -2.15 4.48
N GLY A 26 3.43 -1.12 3.86
CA GLY A 26 4.13 -0.26 2.90
C GLY A 26 5.17 0.66 3.53
N LEU A 27 4.88 1.24 4.71
CA LEU A 27 5.80 2.13 5.42
C LEU A 27 7.17 1.48 5.74
N PRO A 28 7.25 0.27 6.35
CA PRO A 28 8.54 -0.36 6.61
C PRO A 28 9.30 -0.74 5.33
N LYS A 29 8.59 -1.04 4.23
CA LYS A 29 9.22 -1.30 2.92
C LYS A 29 9.80 -0.03 2.31
N PHE A 30 9.09 1.09 2.44
CA PHE A 30 9.58 2.40 2.02
C PHE A 30 10.80 2.83 2.83
N GLN A 31 10.78 2.61 4.15
CA GLN A 31 11.95 2.82 5.00
C GLN A 31 13.14 1.97 4.56
N LYS A 32 12.95 0.66 4.32
CA LYS A 32 14.00 -0.21 3.77
C LYS A 32 14.60 0.32 2.46
N LEU A 33 13.75 0.80 1.55
CA LEU A 33 14.18 1.37 0.28
C LEU A 33 15.07 2.61 0.47
N ILE A 34 14.71 3.52 1.39
CA ILE A 34 15.51 4.73 1.70
C ILE A 34 16.79 4.38 2.46
N SER A 35 16.74 3.38 3.34
CA SER A 35 17.89 2.90 4.11
C SER A 35 18.95 2.19 3.25
N GLY A 36 18.64 1.90 1.98
CA GLY A 36 19.50 1.09 1.11
C GLY A 36 19.54 -0.39 1.51
N ASP A 37 18.62 -0.86 2.37
CA ASP A 37 18.48 -2.26 2.72
C ASP A 37 17.52 -2.94 1.75
N PHE A 38 18.10 -3.49 0.68
CA PHE A 38 17.35 -4.21 -0.34
C PHE A 38 17.09 -5.69 0.02
N GLN A 39 17.25 -6.11 1.28
CA GLN A 39 16.86 -7.45 1.71
C GLN A 39 15.33 -7.59 1.69
N PHE A 40 14.84 -8.03 0.54
CA PHE A 40 13.44 -8.28 0.26
C PHE A 40 13.28 -9.59 -0.50
N ALA A 41 12.14 -10.25 -0.30
CA ALA A 41 11.83 -11.47 -1.03
C ALA A 41 11.70 -11.16 -2.52
N ASP A 42 12.31 -11.99 -3.36
CA ASP A 42 12.25 -11.86 -4.81
C ASP A 42 11.47 -13.02 -5.42
N PRO A 43 10.12 -13.00 -5.36
CA PRO A 43 9.30 -14.10 -5.86
C PRO A 43 9.34 -14.23 -7.39
N PHE A 44 9.67 -13.15 -8.10
CA PHE A 44 9.70 -13.12 -9.56
C PHE A 44 11.11 -13.34 -10.14
N GLY A 45 12.16 -13.40 -9.29
CA GLY A 45 13.53 -13.60 -9.73
C GLY A 45 14.12 -12.42 -10.52
N ILE A 46 13.56 -11.21 -10.36
CA ILE A 46 13.96 -9.99 -11.08
C ILE A 46 15.02 -9.18 -10.33
N GLY A 47 15.38 -9.61 -9.12
CA GLY A 47 16.25 -8.93 -8.17
C GLY A 47 15.48 -8.39 -6.96
N ALA A 48 16.12 -8.41 -5.80
CA ALA A 48 15.51 -7.93 -4.56
C ALA A 48 15.19 -6.42 -4.57
N THR A 49 16.01 -5.61 -5.24
CA THR A 49 15.80 -4.17 -5.41
C THR A 49 14.53 -3.83 -6.22
N PRO A 50 14.35 -4.31 -7.46
CA PRO A 50 13.12 -4.05 -8.21
C PRO A 50 11.89 -4.69 -7.54
N SER A 51 12.02 -5.86 -6.91
CA SER A 51 10.93 -6.46 -6.13
C SER A 51 10.52 -5.60 -4.93
N LEU A 52 11.47 -5.02 -4.19
CA LEU A 52 11.18 -4.08 -3.09
C LEU A 52 10.53 -2.80 -3.61
N PHE A 53 11.05 -2.25 -4.71
CA PHE A 53 10.51 -1.03 -5.30
C PHE A 53 9.05 -1.19 -5.76
N LEU A 54 8.75 -2.30 -6.45
CA LEU A 54 7.38 -2.63 -6.86
C LEU A 54 6.46 -2.84 -5.65
N ALA A 55 6.94 -3.49 -4.59
CA ALA A 55 6.19 -3.66 -3.35
C ALA A 55 5.89 -2.32 -2.66
N VAL A 56 6.84 -1.38 -2.64
CA VAL A 56 6.62 -0.02 -2.13
C VAL A 56 5.56 0.71 -2.94
N ILE A 57 5.60 0.62 -4.28
CA ILE A 57 4.56 1.25 -5.12
C ILE A 57 3.19 0.65 -4.79
N GLY A 58 3.07 -0.68 -4.72
CA GLY A 58 1.81 -1.36 -4.48
C GLY A 58 1.24 -1.15 -3.07
N GLU A 59 2.09 -1.08 -2.06
CA GLU A 59 1.66 -1.07 -0.65
C GLU A 59 1.79 0.27 0.05
N PHE A 60 2.52 1.23 -0.52
CA PHE A 60 2.63 2.59 0.01
C PHE A 60 1.97 3.61 -0.92
N VAL A 61 2.32 3.61 -2.21
CA VAL A 61 1.82 4.63 -3.15
C VAL A 61 0.36 4.40 -3.54
N CYS A 62 0.00 3.19 -3.96
CA CYS A 62 -1.36 2.86 -4.36
C CYS A 62 -2.42 3.10 -3.26
N PRO A 63 -2.25 2.69 -1.99
CA PRO A 63 -3.25 2.97 -0.97
C PRO A 63 -3.42 4.47 -0.67
N ILE A 64 -2.37 5.29 -0.84
CA ILE A 64 -2.49 6.75 -0.73
C ILE A 64 -3.37 7.32 -1.86
N LEU A 65 -3.28 6.75 -3.07
CA LEU A 65 -4.10 7.17 -4.22
C LEU A 65 -5.56 6.67 -4.16
N ILE A 66 -5.86 5.66 -3.33
CA ILE A 66 -7.20 5.06 -3.19
C ILE A 66 -8.09 5.84 -2.22
N ILE A 67 -7.50 6.47 -1.20
CA ILE A 67 -8.19 7.32 -0.23
C ILE A 67 -8.71 8.58 -0.92
#